data_AF-A0A3R6V833-F1
#
_entry.id   AF-A0A3R6V833-F1
#
_cell.length_a   1.000
_cell.length_b   1.000
_cell.length_c   1.000
_cell.angle_alpha   90.00
_cell.angle_beta   90.00
_cell.angle_gamma   90.00
#
_symmetry.space_group_name_H-M   'P 1'
#
loop_
_entity.id
_entity.type
_entity.pdbx_description
1 polymer ?
#
loop_
_entity_poly.entity_id
_entity_poly.type
_entity_poly.pdbx_seq_one_letter_code
_entity_poly.pdbx_strand_id
1 'polypeptide(L)' 'MVLSDAKAQVSYDYDTGRITTFLISTQHQEDTSVMDIRLLVEAVMETAGKIKNDNMSDQNFYKFQFVNLNRIAVY' A
#
# COMPACT_ATOMS: atom_id res chain seq x y z
N MET A 1 -3.04 -17.00 0.89
CA MET A 1 -3.32 -15.84 0.01
C MET A 1 -4.28 -14.86 0.70
N VAL A 2 -4.24 -13.57 0.36
CA VAL A 2 -5.06 -12.51 0.98
C VAL A 2 -6.49 -12.47 0.37
N LEU A 3 -7.50 -12.17 1.17
CA LEU A 3 -8.91 -12.06 0.77
C LEU A 3 -9.34 -10.59 0.56
N SER A 4 -10.55 -10.36 0.06
CA SER A 4 -10.99 -9.03 -0.39
C SER A 4 -11.20 -8.00 0.72
N ASP A 5 -11.41 -8.41 1.98
CA ASP A 5 -11.59 -7.47 3.08
C ASP A 5 -10.23 -6.96 3.60
N ALA A 6 -10.06 -5.65 3.57
CA ALA A 6 -8.86 -4.98 4.03
C ALA A 6 -9.17 -3.57 4.54
N LYS A 7 -8.39 -3.14 5.54
CA LYS A 7 -8.43 -1.79 6.11
C LYS A 7 -7.01 -1.29 6.26
N ALA A 8 -6.82 0.01 6.05
CA ALA A 8 -5.53 0.65 6.27
C ALA A 8 -5.73 2.00 6.98
N GLN A 9 -4.74 2.36 7.79
CA GLN A 9 -4.63 3.65 8.45
C GLN A 9 -3.21 4.17 8.31
N VAL A 10 -3.07 5.47 8.08
CA VAL A 10 -1.78 6.16 7.94
C VAL A 10 -1.73 7.31 8.92
N SER A 11 -0.67 7.38 9.72
CA SER A 11 -0.38 8.55 10.56
C SER A 11 0.62 9.43 9.83
N TYR A 12 0.31 10.73 9.78
CA TYR A 12 1.15 11.71 9.10
C TYR A 12 1.50 12.84 10.05
N ASP A 13 2.80 13.11 10.17
CA ASP A 13 3.31 14.29 10.83
C ASP A 13 3.34 15.44 9.82
N TYR A 14 2.47 16.42 10.05
CA TYR A 14 2.33 17.59 9.21
C TYR A 14 3.44 18.62 9.46
N ASP A 15 4.08 18.63 10.63
CA ASP A 15 5.16 19.57 10.95
C ASP A 15 6.44 19.20 10.19
N THR A 16 6.75 17.89 10.11
CA THR A 16 7.94 17.39 9.40
C THR A 16 7.67 16.95 7.97
N GLY A 17 6.39 16.85 7.58
CA GLY A 17 5.97 16.44 6.25
C GLY A 17 6.22 14.96 5.97
N ARG A 18 6.16 14.08 6.98
CA ARG A 18 6.52 12.66 6.86
C ARG A 18 5.43 11.72 7.37
N ILE A 19 5.26 10.59 6.69
CA ILE A 19 4.46 9.49 7.22
C ILE A 19 5.25 8.86 8.38
N THR A 20 4.60 8.75 9.53
CA THR A 20 5.20 8.19 10.73
C THR A 20 4.83 6.73 10.93
N THR A 21 3.60 6.36 10.56
CA THR A 21 3.08 5.02 10.81
C THR A 21 2.12 4.59 9.70
N PHE A 22 2.24 3.32 9.29
CA PHE A 22 1.22 2.60 8.54
C PHE A 22 0.66 1.48 9.43
N LEU A 23 -0.65 1.31 9.45
CA LEU A 23 -1.34 0.17 10.05
C LEU A 23 -2.21 -0.47 8.96
N ILE A 24 -1.98 -1.74 8.68
CA ILE A 24 -2.70 -2.50 7.65
C ILE A 24 -3.29 -3.74 8.30
N SER A 25 -4.59 -3.93 8.11
CA SER A 25 -5.33 -5.12 8.50
C SER A 25 -5.90 -5.75 7.23
N THR A 26 -5.61 -7.01 7.00
CA THR A 26 -6.13 -7.71 5.83
C THR A 26 -6.56 -9.12 6.19
N GLN A 27 -7.69 -9.54 5.65
CA GLN A 27 -8.16 -10.90 5.80
C GLN A 27 -7.28 -11.84 4.97
N HIS A 28 -6.90 -12.99 5.50
CA HIS A 28 -6.07 -13.98 4.80
C HIS A 28 -6.65 -15.38 4.93
N GLN A 29 -6.26 -16.27 4.02
CA GLN A 29 -6.56 -17.70 4.16
C GLN A 29 -5.82 -18.28 5.37
N GLU A 30 -6.40 -19.31 5.98
CA GLU A 30 -5.89 -19.94 7.21
C GLU A 30 -4.46 -20.50 7.05
N ASP A 31 -4.14 -21.02 5.86
CA ASP A 31 -2.83 -21.58 5.49
C ASP A 31 -1.81 -20.53 5.05
N THR A 32 -2.17 -19.24 5.04
CA THR A 32 -1.25 -18.17 4.62
C THR A 32 -0.16 -17.99 5.66
N SER A 33 1.10 -18.03 5.23
CA SER A 33 2.20 -17.76 6.14
C SER A 33 2.26 -16.28 6.52
N VAL A 34 2.63 -16.01 7.77
CA VAL A 34 2.85 -14.64 8.26
C VAL A 34 3.96 -13.94 7.46
N MET A 35 4.93 -14.70 6.94
CA MET A 35 6.02 -14.16 6.14
C MET A 35 5.52 -13.59 4.80
N ASP A 36 4.60 -14.28 4.13
CA ASP A 36 4.02 -13.82 2.87
C ASP A 36 3.20 -12.53 3.07
N ILE A 37 2.45 -12.46 4.19
CA ILE A 37 1.69 -11.26 4.56
C ILE A 37 2.63 -10.09 4.84
N ARG A 38 3.73 -10.34 5.57
CA ARG A 38 4.71 -9.31 5.90
C ARG A 38 5.40 -8.74 4.67
N LEU A 39 5.84 -9.60 3.74
CA LEU A 39 6.47 -9.17 2.48
C LEU A 39 5.53 -8.29 1.64
N LEU A 40 4.25 -8.65 1.57
CA LEU A 40 3.24 -7.85 0.88
C LEU A 40 3.07 -6.48 1.53
N VAL A 41 2.95 -6.44 2.86
CA VAL A 41 2.76 -5.21 3.63
C VAL A 41 3.98 -4.29 3.51
N GLU A 42 5.20 -4.83 3.60
CA GLU A 42 6.44 -4.08 3.42
C GLU A 42 6.54 -3.47 2.01
N ALA A 43 6.19 -4.23 0.97
CA ALA A 43 6.16 -3.71 -0.41
C ALA A 43 5.14 -2.57 -0.61
N VAL A 44 3.96 -2.68 0.03
CA VAL A 44 2.94 -1.62 0.01
C VAL A 44 3.44 -0.36 0.71
N MET A 45 4.03 -0.50 1.90
CA MET A 45 4.58 0.63 2.67
C MET A 45 5.74 1.30 1.93
N GLU A 46 6.65 0.54 1.33
CA GLU A 46 7.77 1.07 0.55
C GLU A 46 7.26 1.84 -0.69
N THR A 47 6.30 1.27 -1.41
CA THR A 47 5.69 1.93 -2.58
C THR A 47 5.01 3.24 -2.18
N ALA A 48 4.21 3.23 -1.11
CA ALA A 48 3.52 4.42 -0.61
C ALA A 48 4.51 5.49 -0.10
N GLY A 49 5.59 5.08 0.56
CA GLY A 49 6.67 5.95 1.01
C GLY A 49 7.41 6.64 -0.14
N LYS A 50 7.79 5.88 -1.19
CA LYS A 50 8.45 6.42 -2.39
C LYS A 50 7.58 7.43 -3.13
N ILE A 51 6.32 7.08 -3.39
CA ILE A 51 5.36 7.99 -4.03
C ILE A 51 5.31 9.34 -3.30
N LYS A 52 5.25 9.33 -1.97
CA LYS A 52 5.18 10.55 -1.18
C LYS A 52 6.49 11.31 -1.08
N ASN A 53 7.61 10.60 -0.95
CA ASN A 53 8.93 11.21 -0.78
C ASN A 53 9.52 11.74 -2.10
N ASP A 54 9.12 11.19 -3.25
CA ASP A 54 9.65 11.56 -4.58
C ASP A 54 8.97 12.80 -5.20
N ASN A 55 8.29 13.64 -4.42
CA ASN A 55 7.50 14.78 -4.95
C ASN A 55 6.52 14.36 -6.06
N MET A 56 5.96 13.13 -6.00
CA MET A 56 4.96 12.71 -6.99
C MET A 56 3.71 13.58 -6.82
N SER A 57 3.37 14.35 -7.85
CA SER A 57 2.13 15.13 -7.85
C SER A 57 0.90 14.22 -7.81
N ASP A 58 -0.20 14.69 -7.23
CA ASP A 58 -1.47 13.95 -7.14
C ASP A 58 -1.92 13.38 -8.49
N GLN A 59 -1.65 14.12 -9.57
CA GLN A 59 -1.97 13.69 -10.94
C GLN A 59 -1.16 12.47 -11.39
N ASN A 60 0.11 12.39 -11.00
CA ASN A 60 0.97 11.22 -11.26
C ASN A 60 0.57 10.04 -10.37
N PHE A 61 0.10 10.29 -9.14
CA PHE A 61 -0.44 9.27 -8.25
C PHE A 61 -1.68 8.58 -8.83
N TYR A 62 -2.69 9.37 -9.27
CA TYR A 62 -3.88 8.81 -9.91
C TYR A 62 -3.52 8.02 -11.17
N LYS A 63 -2.63 8.55 -12.01
CA LYS A 63 -2.16 7.84 -13.21
C LYS A 63 -1.48 6.51 -12.88
N PHE A 64 -0.67 6.45 -11.81
CA PHE A 64 -0.06 5.20 -11.33
C PHE A 64 -1.11 4.18 -10.86
N GLN A 65 -2.13 4.60 -10.13
CA GLN A 65 -3.21 3.72 -9.69
C GLN A 65 -4.00 3.14 -10.88
N PHE A 66 -4.40 3.95 -11.86
CA PHE A 66 -5.16 3.47 -13.02
C PHE A 66 -4.34 2.61 -13.98
N VAL A 67 -3.02 2.82 -14.08
CA VAL A 67 -2.12 1.95 -14.87
C VAL A 67 -1.95 0.58 -14.21
N ASN A 68 -1.91 0.51 -12.88
CA ASN A 68 -1.80 -0.76 -12.17
C ASN A 68 -3.15 -1.50 -12.02
N LEU A 69 -4.27 -0.79 -11.84
CA LEU A 69 -5.61 -1.40 -11.87
C LEU A 69 -5.90 -2.08 -13.22
N ASN A 70 -5.49 -1.48 -14.34
CA ASN A 70 -5.62 -2.11 -15.67
C ASN A 70 -4.62 -3.26 -15.92
N ARG A 71 -3.56 -3.41 -15.12
CA ARG A 71 -2.67 -4.58 -15.16
C ARG A 71 -3.13 -5.73 -14.26
N ILE A 72 -4.04 -5.46 -13.31
CA ILE A 72 -4.59 -6.45 -12.38
C ILE A 72 -5.97 -6.96 -12.87
N ALA A 73 -6.65 -6.25 -13.78
CA ALA A 73 -7.92 -6.66 -14.39
C ALA A 73 -7.78 -7.46 -15.70
N VAL A 74 -6.64 -8.09 -15.95
CA VAL A 74 -6.47 -9.10 -17.00
C VAL A 74 -5.71 -10.26 -16.40
N TYR A 75 -6.43 -11.19 -15.77
CA TYR A 75 -6.25 -12.65 -15.74
C TYR A 75 -7.39 -13.26 -14.92
#